data_AF-A0A1I5K303-F1
#
_entry.id   AF-A0A1I5K303-F1
#
_cell.length_a   1.000
_cell.length_b   1.000
_cell.length_c   1.000
_cell.angle_alpha   90.00
_cell.angle_beta   90.00
_cell.angle_gamma   90.00
#
_symmetry.space_group_name_H-M   'P 1'
#
loop_
_entity.id
_entity.type
_entity.pdbx_description
1 polymer ?
#
loop_
_entity_poly.entity_id
_entity_poly.type
_entity_poly.pdbx_seq_one_letter_code
_entity_poly.pdbx_strand_id
1 'polypeptide(L)'
;MAGLGTTEILIILAVVLLLFGSTKLPQLARSLGKSARILKAETKGLHDDEDDKSDKSGETAQAGQGDEARKEAARLREEAARLEREAAAGDGGQRPRGALGSGEPIQGVPVSDPGRIHKG
;
A
#
# COMPACT_ATOMS: atom_id res chain seq x y z
N MET A 1 3.08 17.42 49.61
CA MET A 1 3.43 17.49 48.17
C MET A 1 2.35 16.76 47.41
N ALA A 2 1.58 17.45 46.57
CA ALA A 2 0.47 16.87 45.83
C ALA A 2 1.00 15.91 44.76
N GLY A 3 1.01 14.61 45.07
CA GLY A 3 1.28 13.58 44.08
C GLY A 3 0.10 13.52 43.11
N LEU A 4 0.39 13.42 41.82
CA LEU A 4 -0.65 13.13 40.82
C LEU A 4 -1.23 11.75 41.16
N GLY A 5 -2.46 11.75 41.66
CA GLY A 5 -3.19 10.53 41.95
C GLY A 5 -3.70 9.90 40.67
N THR A 6 -4.13 8.65 40.78
CA THR A 6 -4.75 7.90 39.68
C THR A 6 -5.95 8.65 39.11
N THR A 7 -6.70 9.36 39.96
CA THR A 7 -7.86 10.17 39.57
C THR A 7 -7.47 11.34 38.65
N GLU A 8 -6.42 12.08 38.97
CA GLU A 8 -5.94 13.21 38.17
C GLU A 8 -5.48 12.75 36.79
N ILE A 9 -4.77 11.62 36.72
CA ILE A 9 -4.33 11.02 35.44
C ILE A 9 -5.54 10.66 34.57
N LEU A 10 -6.59 10.07 35.17
CA LEU A 10 -7.81 9.73 34.43
C LEU A 10 -8.53 10.97 33.88
N ILE A 11 -8.59 12.05 34.65
CA ILE A 11 -9.20 13.31 34.20
C ILE A 11 -8.42 13.90 33.03
N ILE A 12 -7.08 13.94 33.13
CA ILE A 12 -6.23 14.44 32.03
C ILE A 12 -6.42 13.57 30.77
N LEU A 13 -6.43 12.25 30.93
CA LEU A 13 -6.66 11.32 29.82
C LEU A 13 -8.03 11.56 29.17
N ALA A 14 -9.07 11.79 29.96
CA ALA A 14 -10.41 12.10 29.46
C ALA A 14 -10.42 13.41 28.64
N VAL A 15 -9.75 14.46 29.12
CA VAL A 15 -9.62 15.73 28.37
C VAL A 15 -8.88 15.52 27.05
N VAL A 16 -7.76 14.79 27.05
CA VAL A 16 -7.01 14.47 25.83
C VAL A 16 -7.86 13.67 24.85
N LEU A 17 -8.63 12.69 25.33
CA LEU A 17 -9.58 11.93 24.50
C LEU A 17 -10.69 12.79 23.91
N LEU A 18 -11.18 13.81 24.63
CA LEU A 18 -12.15 14.76 24.09
C LEU A 18 -11.55 15.64 22.99
N LEU A 19 -10.31 16.12 23.17
CA LEU A 19 -9.65 17.02 22.22
C LEU A 19 -9.23 16.30 20.93
N PHE A 20 -8.62 15.12 21.07
CA PHE A 20 -8.07 14.36 19.94
C PHE A 20 -9.04 13.30 19.40
N GLY A 21 -9.98 12.82 20.21
CA GLY A 21 -10.91 11.74 19.86
C GLY A 21 -10.31 10.34 20.00
N SER A 22 -11.19 9.34 19.99
CA SER A 22 -10.84 7.91 20.14
C SER A 22 -10.06 7.33 18.97
N THR A 23 -10.11 7.96 17.79
CA THR A 23 -9.43 7.46 16.58
C THR A 23 -8.02 8.03 16.40
N LYS A 24 -7.77 9.29 16.83
CA LYS A 24 -6.48 9.96 16.57
C LYS A 24 -5.39 9.59 17.58
N LEU A 25 -5.73 9.43 18.86
CA LEU A 25 -4.75 8.95 19.86
C LEU A 25 -4.11 7.60 19.49
N PRO A 26 -4.86 6.53 19.17
CA PRO A 26 -4.24 5.26 18.80
C PRO A 26 -3.49 5.36 17.47
N GLN A 27 -3.93 6.21 16.54
CA GLN A 27 -3.22 6.45 15.29
C GLN A 27 -1.83 7.08 15.54
N LEU A 28 -1.77 8.12 16.37
CA LEU A 28 -0.53 8.80 16.76
C LEU A 28 0.39 7.89 17.58
N ALA A 29 -0.17 7.15 18.54
CA ALA A 29 0.59 6.20 19.35
C ALA A 29 1.21 5.09 18.49
N ARG A 30 0.49 4.58 17.49
CA ARG A 30 1.00 3.55 16.56
C ARG A 30 2.13 4.09 15.67
N SER A 31 2.01 5.30 15.12
CA SER A 31 3.08 5.88 14.28
C SER A 31 4.32 6.20 15.11
N LEU A 32 4.15 6.80 16.30
CA LEU A 32 5.24 7.09 17.23
C LEU A 32 5.90 5.80 17.73
N GLY A 33 5.12 4.76 18.04
CA GLY A 33 5.62 3.46 18.47
C GLY A 33 6.44 2.73 17.41
N LYS A 34 6.05 2.84 16.13
CA LYS A 34 6.82 2.27 15.01
C LYS A 34 8.19 2.94 14.89
N SER A 35 8.24 4.27 14.90
CA SER A 35 9.51 5.01 14.88
C SER A 35 10.35 4.72 16.12
N ALA A 36 9.75 4.75 17.31
CA ALA A 36 10.45 4.44 18.56
C ALA A 36 11.02 3.01 18.58
N ARG A 37 10.31 2.03 18.01
CA ARG A 37 10.78 0.64 17.93
C ARG A 37 11.96 0.48 16.97
N ILE A 38 11.95 1.15 15.82
CA ILE A 38 13.07 1.13 14.87
C ILE A 38 14.30 1.75 15.55
N LEU A 39 14.14 2.93 16.15
CA LEU A 39 15.22 3.60 16.88
C LEU A 39 15.74 2.75 18.05
N LYS A 40 14.85 2.09 18.80
CA LYS A 40 15.22 1.17 19.88
C LYS A 40 16.01 -0.03 19.33
N ALA A 41 15.62 -0.60 18.19
CA ALA A 41 16.31 -1.74 17.58
C ALA A 41 17.70 -1.34 17.08
N GLU A 42 17.83 -0.19 16.42
CA GLU A 42 19.12 0.35 15.96
C GLU A 42 20.03 0.71 17.15
N THR A 43 19.48 1.35 18.18
CA THR A 43 20.24 1.70 19.39
C THR A 43 20.64 0.45 20.20
N LYS A 44 19.80 -0.60 20.20
CA LYS A 44 20.11 -1.88 20.84
C LYS A 44 21.25 -2.57 20.10
N GLY A 45 21.26 -2.58 18.77
CA GLY A 45 22.37 -3.12 17.97
C GLY A 45 23.72 -2.43 18.22
N LEU A 46 23.73 -1.14 18.61
CA LEU A 46 24.95 -0.45 19.06
C LEU A 46 25.41 -0.82 20.48
N HIS A 47 24.50 -1.30 21.34
CA HIS A 47 24.81 -1.68 22.72
C HIS A 47 24.99 -3.20 22.91
N ASP A 48 24.45 -4.02 21.99
CA ASP A 48 24.43 -5.49 22.03
C ASP A 48 25.58 -6.15 21.24
N ASP A 49 26.62 -5.42 20.81
CA ASP A 49 27.83 -6.03 20.21
C ASP A 49 28.54 -7.03 21.18
N GLU A 50 28.03 -7.21 22.41
CA GLU A 50 28.47 -8.22 23.37
C GLU A 50 27.51 -9.41 23.61
N ASP A 51 26.21 -9.37 23.24
CA ASP A 51 25.30 -10.49 23.58
C ASP A 51 24.20 -10.78 22.53
N ASP A 52 24.19 -12.05 22.16
CA ASP A 52 23.53 -12.76 21.05
C ASP A 52 22.08 -12.41 20.66
N LYS A 53 21.81 -12.71 19.38
CA LYS A 53 20.57 -12.48 18.61
C LYS A 53 19.28 -12.86 19.35
N SER A 54 18.33 -11.94 19.40
CA SER A 54 16.93 -12.26 19.66
C SER A 54 15.99 -11.56 18.66
N ASP A 55 15.91 -12.19 17.50
CA ASP A 55 14.82 -12.08 16.54
C ASP A 55 13.47 -12.48 17.15
N LYS A 56 12.40 -11.94 16.55
CA LYS A 56 10.96 -12.13 16.84
C LYS A 56 10.30 -11.13 17.79
N SER A 57 10.44 -9.84 17.51
CA SER A 57 9.37 -8.90 17.86
C SER A 57 8.83 -8.31 16.58
N GLY A 58 7.71 -8.85 16.09
CA GLY A 58 7.11 -8.47 14.80
C GLY A 58 5.59 -8.38 14.83
N GLU A 59 4.92 -9.22 15.62
CA GLU A 59 3.53 -9.58 15.34
C GLU A 59 2.49 -8.80 16.16
N THR A 60 2.83 -8.30 17.36
CA THR A 60 1.81 -7.91 18.34
C THR A 60 1.20 -6.50 18.17
N ALA A 61 1.66 -5.68 17.22
CA ALA A 61 1.18 -4.30 17.05
C ALA A 61 0.58 -3.97 15.67
N GLN A 62 0.45 -4.96 14.77
CA GLN A 62 -0.15 -4.79 13.43
C GLN A 62 -1.68 -4.75 13.41
N ALA A 63 -2.34 -4.97 14.56
CA ALA A 63 -3.80 -5.08 14.74
C ALA A 63 -4.61 -3.77 14.51
N GLY A 64 -4.22 -2.96 13.52
CA GLY A 64 -5.01 -1.79 13.14
C GLY A 64 -4.63 -1.19 11.79
N GLN A 65 -3.38 -1.34 11.34
CA GLN A 65 -3.02 -1.09 9.94
C GLN A 65 -3.31 -2.31 9.06
N GLY A 66 -3.11 -3.52 9.60
CA GLY A 66 -3.54 -4.75 8.95
C GLY A 66 -5.06 -4.78 8.76
N ASP A 67 -5.85 -4.30 9.72
CA ASP A 67 -7.31 -4.29 9.63
C ASP A 67 -7.84 -3.29 8.60
N GLU A 68 -7.31 -2.07 8.55
CA GLU A 68 -7.73 -1.08 7.53
C GLU A 68 -7.27 -1.47 6.12
N ALA A 69 -6.01 -1.90 5.95
CA ALA A 69 -5.52 -2.40 4.67
C ALA A 69 -6.26 -3.67 4.21
N ARG A 70 -6.67 -4.55 5.14
CA ARG A 70 -7.46 -5.75 4.85
C ARG A 70 -8.90 -5.41 4.49
N LYS A 71 -9.50 -4.39 5.10
CA LYS A 71 -10.82 -3.87 4.71
C LYS A 71 -10.79 -3.20 3.34
N GLU A 72 -9.76 -2.42 3.05
CA GLU A 72 -9.58 -1.77 1.75
C GLU A 72 -9.36 -2.80 0.63
N ALA A 73 -8.49 -3.79 0.87
CA ALA A 73 -8.29 -4.90 -0.06
C ALA A 73 -9.55 -5.75 -0.30
N ALA A 74 -10.39 -5.92 0.73
CA ALA A 74 -11.67 -6.63 0.59
C ALA A 74 -12.66 -5.84 -0.28
N ARG A 75 -12.75 -4.51 -0.11
CA ARG A 75 -13.62 -3.64 -0.92
C ARG A 75 -13.19 -3.62 -2.39
N LEU A 76 -11.89 -3.51 -2.67
CA LEU A 76 -11.36 -3.52 -4.04
C LEU A 76 -11.63 -4.85 -4.76
N ARG A 77 -11.53 -5.98 -4.04
CA ARG A 77 -11.89 -7.31 -4.60
C ARG A 77 -13.38 -7.43 -4.91
N GLU A 78 -14.24 -6.86 -4.06
CA GLU A 78 -15.68 -6.84 -4.30
C GLU A 78 -16.05 -5.96 -5.49
N GLU A 79 -15.40 -4.81 -5.64
CA GLU A 79 -15.57 -3.90 -6.77
C GLU A 79 -15.08 -4.53 -8.09
N ALA A 80 -13.92 -5.18 -8.09
CA ALA A 80 -13.41 -5.93 -9.24
C ALA A 80 -14.34 -7.07 -9.65
N ALA A 81 -14.88 -7.82 -8.68
CA ALA A 81 -15.85 -8.89 -8.95
C ALA A 81 -17.19 -8.36 -9.48
N ARG A 82 -17.60 -7.15 -9.09
CA ARG A 82 -18.78 -6.47 -9.65
C ARG A 82 -18.55 -6.07 -11.11
N LEU A 83 -17.39 -5.49 -11.43
CA LEU A 83 -17.01 -5.13 -12.80
C LEU A 83 -16.95 -6.35 -13.72
N GLU A 84 -16.41 -7.47 -13.25
CA GLU A 84 -16.41 -8.73 -14.02
C GLU A 84 -17.82 -9.25 -14.30
N ARG A 85 -18.73 -9.17 -13.32
CA ARG A 85 -20.14 -9.58 -13.50
C ARG A 85 -20.89 -8.67 -14.46
N GLU A 86 -20.60 -7.38 -14.42
CA GLU A 86 -21.21 -6.39 -15.32
C GLU A 86 -20.69 -6.55 -16.76
N ALA A 87 -19.38 -6.78 -16.93
CA ALA A 87 -18.79 -7.11 -18.22
C ALA A 87 -19.31 -8.42 -18.80
N ALA A 88 -19.56 -9.44 -17.96
CA ALA A 88 -20.13 -10.71 -18.38
C ALA A 88 -21.64 -10.63 -18.71
N ALA A 89 -22.36 -9.67 -18.14
CA ALA A 89 -23.76 -9.40 -18.48
C ALA A 89 -23.92 -8.51 -19.72
N GLY A 90 -22.87 -7.78 -20.10
CA GLY A 90 -22.79 -6.94 -21.30
C GLY A 90 -22.41 -7.68 -22.58
N ASP A 91 -22.97 -8.86 -22.86
CA ASP A 91 -22.96 -9.46 -24.20
C ASP A 91 -24.41 -9.63 -24.68
N GLY A 92 -24.96 -8.54 -25.20
CA GLY A 92 -26.35 -8.49 -25.66
C GLY A 92 -26.62 -7.25 -26.49
N GLY A 93 -25.85 -7.02 -27.57
CA GLY A 93 -26.14 -5.89 -28.44
C GLY A 93 -25.22 -5.72 -29.64
N GLN A 94 -25.60 -6.32 -30.76
CA GLN A 94 -25.33 -5.90 -32.14
C GLN A 94 -23.90 -6.06 -32.71
N ARG A 95 -23.72 -7.15 -33.45
CA ARG A 95 -22.80 -7.20 -34.60
C ARG A 95 -23.41 -6.42 -35.77
N PRO A 96 -22.71 -5.48 -36.43
CA PRO A 96 -22.94 -5.25 -37.84
C PRO A 96 -22.14 -6.28 -38.63
N ARG A 97 -22.89 -7.23 -39.23
CA ARG A 97 -22.40 -8.04 -40.35
C ARG A 97 -22.27 -7.13 -41.59
N GLY A 98 -21.13 -7.21 -42.26
CA GLY A 98 -20.84 -6.55 -43.55
C GLY A 98 -19.71 -5.54 -43.40
N ALA A 99 -18.64 -5.53 -44.18
CA ALA A 99 -18.39 -6.10 -45.49
C ALA A 99 -16.88 -6.37 -45.68
N LEU A 100 -16.56 -7.36 -46.51
CA LEU A 100 -15.22 -7.62 -47.02
C LEU A 100 -14.77 -6.45 -47.90
N GLY A 101 -13.55 -5.95 -47.68
CA GLY A 101 -12.85 -5.00 -48.54
C GLY A 101 -11.40 -5.45 -48.70
N SER A 102 -11.10 -5.91 -49.90
CA SER A 102 -9.81 -6.26 -50.50
C SER A 102 -8.56 -5.52 -50.00
N GLY A 103 -7.50 -6.30 -49.77
CA GLY A 103 -6.06 -6.01 -49.86
C GLY A 103 -5.57 -4.55 -49.87
N GLU A 104 -4.96 -4.14 -48.77
CA GLU A 104 -3.91 -3.12 -48.78
C GLU A 104 -2.58 -3.76 -48.32
N PRO A 105 -1.56 -3.87 -49.20
CA PRO A 105 -0.21 -4.05 -48.74
C PRO A 105 0.28 -2.71 -48.16
N ILE A 106 0.73 -2.74 -46.91
CA ILE A 106 1.58 -1.70 -46.32
C ILE A 106 2.86 -1.55 -47.16
N GLN A 107 2.80 -0.68 -48.18
CA GLN A 107 3.89 -0.39 -49.10
C GLN A 107 4.25 1.10 -48.98
N GLY A 108 5.37 1.37 -48.31
CA GLY A 108 5.97 2.70 -48.16
C GLY A 108 7.50 2.61 -48.06
N VAL A 109 8.13 2.10 -49.15
CA VAL A 109 9.38 2.51 -49.86
C VAL A 109 10.38 3.48 -49.14
N PRO A 110 11.73 3.48 -49.39
CA PRO A 110 12.70 2.47 -49.86
C PRO A 110 13.95 2.31 -48.95
N VAL A 111 14.71 1.23 -49.21
CA VAL A 111 16.10 1.01 -48.76
C VAL A 111 17.07 2.01 -49.40
N SER A 112 17.93 2.64 -48.59
CA SER A 112 19.21 3.19 -49.01
C SER A 112 20.21 3.03 -47.87
N ASP A 113 21.18 2.15 -48.08
CA ASP A 113 22.36 1.90 -47.24
C ASP A 113 23.57 2.61 -47.90
N PRO A 114 23.98 3.79 -47.44
CA PRO A 114 25.09 4.53 -48.03
C PRO A 114 26.36 4.32 -47.21
N GLY A 115 27.03 3.18 -47.35
CA GLY A 115 28.24 2.95 -46.53
C GLY A 115 29.25 1.92 -47.00
N ARG A 116 29.04 1.23 -48.13
CA ARG A 116 30.00 0.24 -48.65
C ARG A 116 31.21 0.93 -49.29
N ILE A 117 32.07 1.53 -48.47
CA ILE A 117 33.40 1.95 -48.89
C ILE A 117 34.28 0.74 -49.21
N HIS A 118 34.96 0.89 -50.33
CA HIS A 118 35.71 -0.13 -51.03
C HIS A 118 37.00 -0.52 -50.33
N LYS A 119 37.30 -1.80 -50.55
CA LYS A 119 38.58 -2.50 -50.60
C LYS A 119 39.76 -1.64 -51.08
N GLY A 120 40.90 -1.76 -50.39
CA GLY A 120 42.23 -1.29 -50.76
C GLY A 120 43.22 -1.84 -49.74
#